data_AF-A0A3R6FLW9-F1
#
_entry.id   AF-A0A3R6FLW9-F1
#
_cell.length_a   1.000
_cell.length_b   1.000
_cell.length_c   1.000
_cell.angle_alpha   90.00
_cell.angle_beta   90.00
_cell.angle_gamma   90.00
#
_symmetry.space_group_name_H-M   'P 1'
#
loop_
_entity.id
_entity.type
_entity.pdbx_description
1 polymer ?
#
loop_
_entity_poly.entity_id
_entity_poly.type
_entity_poly.pdbx_seq_one_letter_code
_entity_poly.pdbx_strand_id
1 'polypeptide(L)' 'MFTVFEETWKEGEQAGRAEGRAEEIIAAGYEFGLSEKTILERLQKKLAITPQKAREYLATYTKETVQRC' A
#
# COMPACT_ATOMS: atom_id res chain seq x y z
N MET A 1 30.47 -13.99 -16.15
CA MET A 1 30.13 -13.92 -14.72
C MET A 1 28.97 -12.93 -14.61
N PHE A 2 27.74 -13.42 -14.51
CA PHE A 2 26.51 -12.62 -14.68
C PHE A 2 25.55 -12.97 -13.54
N THR A 3 25.90 -12.57 -12.31
CA THR A 3 25.17 -12.93 -11.08
C THR A 3 24.81 -11.71 -10.24
N VAL A 4 24.53 -10.56 -10.89
CA VAL A 4 24.23 -9.29 -10.20
C VAL A 4 22.91 -8.65 -10.67
N PHE A 5 22.06 -9.40 -11.36
CA PHE A 5 20.83 -8.83 -11.95
C PHE A 5 19.53 -9.49 -11.48
N GLU A 6 19.59 -10.63 -10.79
CA GLU A 6 18.37 -11.33 -10.32
C GLU A 6 17.94 -10.93 -8.91
N GLU A 7 18.83 -10.40 -8.07
CA GLU A 7 18.48 -10.02 -6.69
C GLU A 7 17.63 -8.72 -6.64
N THR A 8 17.89 -7.77 -7.53
CA THR A 8 17.20 -6.48 -7.57
C THR A 8 15.76 -6.55 -8.11
N TRP A 9 15.44 -7.57 -8.93
CA TRP A 9 14.11 -7.70 -9.52
C TRP A 9 13.07 -8.23 -8.53
N LYS A 10 13.49 -9.10 -7.61
CA LYS A 10 12.61 -9.64 -6.56
C LYS A 10 12.21 -8.60 -5.52
N GLU A 11 13.07 -7.62 -5.28
CA GLU A 11 12.81 -6.54 -4.32
C GLU A 11 11.86 -5.48 -4.93
N GLY A 12 12.05 -5.15 -6.21
CA GLY A 12 11.15 -4.26 -6.95
C GLY A 12 9.75 -4.83 -7.17
N GLU A 13 9.62 -6.13 -7.46
CA GLU A 13 8.30 -6.77 -7.63
C GLU A 13 7.52 -6.83 -6.30
N GLN A 14 8.21 -7.11 -5.19
CA GLN A 14 7.56 -7.11 -3.86
C GLN A 14 7.10 -5.71 -3.45
N ALA A 15 7.90 -4.68 -3.73
CA ALA A 15 7.53 -3.29 -3.46
C ALA A 15 6.31 -2.87 -4.29
N GLY A 16 6.32 -3.10 -5.61
CA GLY A 16 5.18 -2.75 -6.46
C GLY A 16 3.89 -3.52 -6.12
N ARG A 17 4.02 -4.78 -5.70
CA ARG A 17 2.89 -5.61 -5.26
C ARG A 17 2.35 -5.21 -3.89
N ALA A 18 3.20 -4.67 -3.02
CA ALA A 18 2.79 -4.06 -1.76
C ALA A 18 2.01 -2.77 -2.03
N GLU A 19 2.53 -1.86 -2.86
CA GLU A 19 1.87 -0.61 -3.21
C GLU A 19 0.49 -0.85 -3.86
N GLY A 20 0.39 -1.73 -4.87
CA GLY A 20 -0.89 -2.04 -5.50
C GLY A 20 -1.91 -2.67 -4.53
N ARG A 21 -1.46 -3.47 -3.55
CA ARG A 21 -2.36 -3.98 -2.51
C ARG A 21 -2.76 -2.93 -1.48
N ALA A 22 -1.89 -1.98 -1.16
CA ALA A 22 -2.23 -0.87 -0.29
C ALA A 22 -3.33 0.00 -0.91
N GLU A 23 -3.17 0.37 -2.18
CA GLU A 23 -4.16 1.13 -2.95
C GLU A 23 -5.53 0.44 -2.95
N GLU A 24 -5.57 -0.85 -3.31
CA GLU A 24 -6.81 -1.63 -3.39
C GLU A 24 -7.54 -1.68 -2.04
N ILE A 25 -6.80 -1.85 -0.94
CA ILE A 25 -7.36 -1.87 0.42
C ILE A 25 -7.93 -0.51 0.82
N ILE A 26 -7.27 0.59 0.43
CA ILE A 26 -7.70 1.95 0.76
C ILE A 26 -8.91 2.34 -0.09
N ALA A 27 -8.85 2.12 -1.40
CA ALA A 27 -9.93 2.42 -2.34
C ALA A 27 -11.19 1.63 -1.96
N ALA A 28 -11.09 0.31 -1.76
CA ALA A 28 -12.21 -0.48 -1.27
C ALA A 28 -12.64 -0.05 0.15
N GLY A 29 -11.69 0.36 0.99
CA GLY A 29 -11.97 0.90 2.32
C GLY A 29 -12.93 2.10 2.28
N TYR A 30 -12.64 3.08 1.44
CA TYR A 30 -13.47 4.26 1.24
C TYR A 30 -14.78 3.93 0.50
N GLU A 31 -14.75 3.09 -0.52
CA GLU A 31 -15.93 2.66 -1.28
C GLU A 31 -16.95 1.91 -0.40
N PHE A 32 -16.47 1.11 0.55
CA PHE A 32 -17.31 0.42 1.54
C PHE A 32 -17.68 1.29 2.75
N GLY A 33 -17.23 2.55 2.82
CA GLY A 33 -17.48 3.45 3.96
C GLY A 33 -16.80 3.02 5.26
N LEU A 34 -15.69 2.28 5.18
CA LEU A 34 -14.90 1.88 6.34
C LEU A 34 -14.17 3.08 6.93
N SER A 35 -14.09 3.14 8.26
CA SER A 35 -13.27 4.13 8.94
C SER A 35 -11.78 3.90 8.64
N GLU A 36 -11.00 4.99 8.58
CA GLU A 36 -9.55 4.96 8.35
C GLU A 36 -8.83 3.98 9.28
N LYS A 37 -9.28 3.86 10.53
CA LYS A 37 -8.72 2.91 11.50
C LYS A 37 -8.82 1.46 11.03
N THR A 38 -9.96 1.06 10.48
CA THR A 38 -10.21 -0.28 9.93
C THR A 38 -9.39 -0.52 8.66
N ILE A 39 -9.22 0.50 7.83
CA ILE A 39 -8.39 0.46 6.62
C ILE A 39 -6.92 0.25 7.01
N LEU A 40 -6.43 0.98 8.01
CA LEU A 40 -5.08 0.84 8.56
C LEU A 40 -4.83 -0.55 9.16
N GLU A 41 -5.80 -1.13 9.88
CA GLU A 41 -5.68 -2.49 10.39
C GLU A 41 -5.58 -3.53 9.26
N ARG A 42 -6.36 -3.35 8.18
CA ARG A 42 -6.29 -4.23 7.01
C ARG A 42 -4.95 -4.11 6.29
N LEU A 43 -4.43 -2.90 6.12
CA LEU A 43 -3.12 -2.63 5.55
C LEU A 43 -2.01 -3.31 6.33
N GLN A 44 -1.98 -3.09 7.66
CA GLN A 44 -1.00 -3.71 8.54
C GLN A 44 -1.08 -5.25 8.47
N LYS A 45 -2.29 -5.82 8.48
CA LYS A 45 -2.47 -7.28 8.46
C LYS A 45 -2.16 -7.92 7.09
N LYS A 46 -2.44 -7.23 5.98
CA LYS A 46 -2.24 -7.75 4.61
C LYS A 46 -0.82 -7.53 4.08
N LEU A 47 -0.18 -6.42 4.46
CA LEU A 47 1.18 -6.12 4.04
C LEU A 47 2.22 -6.42 5.13
N ALA A 48 1.82 -6.78 6.35
CA ALA A 48 2.70 -7.00 7.49
C ALA A 48 3.64 -5.81 7.76
N ILE A 49 3.15 -4.59 7.52
CA ILE A 49 3.89 -3.33 7.69
C ILE A 49 3.57 -2.68 9.03
N THR A 50 4.46 -1.79 9.46
CA THR A 50 4.23 -0.95 10.65
C THR A 50 3.07 0.02 10.46
N PRO A 51 2.37 0.41 11.55
CA PRO A 51 1.26 1.36 11.50
C PRO A 51 1.67 2.71 10.90
N GLN A 52 2.94 3.10 11.07
CA GLN A 52 3.48 4.32 10.49
C GLN A 52 3.49 4.26 8.95
N LYS A 53 3.98 3.16 8.38
CA LYS A 53 3.99 2.91 6.94
C LYS A 53 2.57 2.82 6.37
N ALA A 54 1.66 2.17 7.10
CA ALA A 54 0.24 2.11 6.72
C ALA A 54 -0.40 3.50 6.66
N ARG A 55 -0.02 4.40 7.58
CA ARG A 55 -0.51 5.78 7.63
C ARG A 55 0.10 6.64 6.53
N GLU A 56 1.35 6.40 6.15
CA GLU A 56 1.94 7.02 4.96
C GLU A 56 1.19 6.61 3.69
N TYR A 57 0.92 5.31 3.48
CA TYR A 57 0.12 4.88 2.34
C TYR A 57 -1.25 5.53 2.34
N LEU A 58 -1.97 5.50 3.46
CA LEU A 58 -3.27 6.14 3.57
C LEU A 58 -3.19 7.64 3.23
N ALA A 59 -2.21 8.38 3.76
CA ALA A 59 -2.03 9.80 3.46
C ALA A 59 -1.72 10.10 1.98
N THR A 60 -0.91 9.25 1.33
CA THR A 60 -0.59 9.37 -0.11
C THR A 60 -1.83 9.15 -0.97
N TYR A 61 -2.57 8.07 -0.72
CA TYR A 61 -3.77 7.73 -1.50
C TYR A 61 -4.97 8.64 -1.19
N THR A 62 -5.12 9.14 0.04
CA THR A 62 -6.14 10.14 0.37
C THR A 62 -5.85 11.48 -0.33
N LYS A 63 -4.58 11.88 -0.48
CA LYS A 63 -4.23 13.06 -1.27
C LYS A 63 -4.51 12.86 -2.77
N GLU A 64 -4.16 11.71 -3.34
CA GLU A 64 -4.45 11.41 -4.75
C GLU A 64 -5.95 11.33 -5.06
N THR A 65 -6.76 10.81 -4.13
CA THR A 65 -8.22 10.74 -4.29
C THR A 65 -8.91 12.10 -4.12
N VAL A 66 -8.41 12.97 -3.23
CA VAL A 66 -8.93 14.34 -3.07
C VAL A 66 -8.51 15.27 -4.22
N GLN A 67 -7.33 15.03 -4.82
CA GLN A 67 -6.81 15.87 -5.91
C GLN A 67 -7.44 15.56 -7.28
N ARG A 68 -8.31 14.54 -7.36
CA ARG A 68 -9.15 14.23 -8.54
C ARG A 68 -10.51 14.95 -8.55
N CYS A 69 -10.73 15.93 -7.67
CA CYS A 69 -11.90 16.83 -7.70
C CYS A 69 -11.59 18.15 -8.40
#